data_AF-R7QMX9-F1
#
_entry.id   AF-R7QMX9-F1
#
_cell.length_a   1.000
_cell.length_b   1.000
_cell.length_c   1.000
_cell.angle_alpha   90.00
_cell.angle_beta   90.00
_cell.angle_gamma   90.00
#
_symmetry.space_group_name_H-M   'P 1'
#
loop_
_entity.id
_entity.type
_entity.pdbx_description
1 polymer ?
#
loop_
_entity_poly.entity_id
_entity_poly.type
_entity_poly.pdbx_seq_one_letter_code
_entity_poly.pdbx_strand_id
1 'polypeptide(L)'
;MSGGAALSRELAKRLWRLNEATAAAVRVVLEEASVWGAGEYVGVHVRRGDKSKEVADVPLWRYAAAVRAVSGEEMAVFVAADDGASVRGLRQLLAGRKVVAIRGAEGRGGHDQLATNRGYMKENYGRVVELLAEVEALRGAKVFVGTFSSNLGRLVHVLREGDERNSVSLDDRWAPGVAWRTFGERYCEMEPVNEVYCTRVREGRA
;
A
#
# COMPACT_ATOMS: atom_id res chain seq x y z
N MET A 1 25.00 -0.90 8.30
CA MET A 1 24.22 -0.28 7.21
C MET A 1 23.15 0.69 7.74
N SER A 2 23.49 1.75 8.50
CA SER A 2 22.49 2.42 9.37
C SER A 2 22.21 3.93 9.12
N GLY A 3 23.02 4.65 8.35
CA GLY A 3 22.85 6.12 8.19
C GLY A 3 21.71 6.55 7.26
N GLY A 4 21.60 5.93 6.08
CA GLY A 4 20.64 6.35 5.04
C GLY A 4 19.17 6.16 5.45
N ALA A 5 18.84 5.03 6.05
CA ALA A 5 17.46 4.73 6.48
C ALA A 5 17.00 5.69 7.61
N ALA A 6 17.89 6.01 8.55
CA ALA A 6 17.60 6.96 9.62
C ALA A 6 17.33 8.37 9.08
N LEU A 7 18.14 8.83 8.13
CA LEU A 7 17.95 10.13 7.48
C LEU A 7 16.65 10.19 6.68
N SER A 8 16.32 9.16 5.88
CA SER A 8 15.07 9.11 5.12
C SER A 8 13.84 9.21 6.02
N ARG A 9 13.84 8.54 7.18
CA ARG A 9 12.75 8.63 8.16
C ARG A 9 12.62 10.03 8.76
N GLU A 10 13.74 10.62 9.17
CA GLU A 10 13.72 11.96 9.76
C GLU A 10 13.22 13.02 8.77
N LEU A 11 13.68 12.94 7.52
CA LEU A 11 13.20 13.82 6.45
C LEU A 11 11.72 13.58 6.16
N ALA A 12 11.27 12.33 6.06
CA ALA A 12 9.86 12.02 5.83
C ALA A 12 8.97 12.57 6.96
N LYS A 13 9.37 12.43 8.23
CA LYS A 13 8.65 13.01 9.37
C LYS A 13 8.52 14.54 9.28
N ARG A 14 9.55 15.23 8.79
CA ARG A 14 9.55 16.70 8.66
C ARG A 14 8.79 17.21 7.45
N LEU A 15 8.91 16.51 6.32
CA LEU A 15 8.35 16.92 5.03
C LEU A 15 6.89 16.49 4.85
N TRP A 16 6.49 15.36 5.45
CA TRP A 16 5.12 14.85 5.36
C TRP A 16 4.19 15.57 6.34
N ARG A 17 3.93 16.84 6.03
CA ARG A 17 3.00 17.69 6.79
C ARG A 17 2.03 18.33 5.81
N LEU A 18 0.78 17.85 5.84
CA LEU A 18 -0.30 18.45 5.06
C LEU A 18 -0.61 19.84 5.62
N ASN A 19 -0.86 20.82 4.74
CA ASN A 19 -1.44 22.08 5.16
C ASN A 19 -2.88 21.86 5.65
N GLU A 20 -3.43 22.82 6.41
CA GLU A 20 -4.73 22.69 7.07
C GLU A 20 -5.86 22.38 6.08
N ALA A 21 -5.92 23.08 4.95
CA ALA A 21 -6.95 22.87 3.94
C ALA A 21 -6.89 21.46 3.32
N THR A 22 -5.68 20.98 3.04
CA THR A 22 -5.46 19.64 2.47
C THR A 22 -5.75 18.55 3.51
N ALA A 23 -5.35 18.76 4.77
CA ALA A 23 -5.64 17.84 5.87
C ALA A 23 -7.15 17.72 6.11
N ALA A 24 -7.88 18.84 6.06
CA ALA A 24 -9.34 18.84 6.16
C ALA A 24 -10.00 18.09 4.99
N ALA A 25 -9.53 18.31 3.76
CA ALA A 25 -10.05 17.59 2.58
C ALA A 25 -9.76 16.08 2.65
N VAL A 26 -8.55 15.68 3.05
CA VAL A 26 -8.19 14.26 3.27
C VAL A 26 -9.07 13.62 4.34
N ARG A 27 -9.35 14.34 5.43
CA ARG A 27 -10.23 13.87 6.51
C ARG A 27 -11.62 13.53 5.99
N VAL A 28 -12.22 14.40 5.19
CA VAL A 28 -13.54 14.16 4.58
C VAL A 28 -13.54 12.89 3.74
N VAL A 29 -12.52 12.71 2.89
CA VAL A 29 -12.41 11.51 2.04
C VAL A 29 -12.32 10.22 2.88
N LEU A 30 -11.56 10.24 3.97
CA LEU A 30 -11.39 9.08 4.85
C LEU A 30 -12.64 8.76 5.68
N GLU A 31 -13.38 9.79 6.10
CA GLU A 31 -14.67 9.64 6.78
C GLU A 31 -15.72 9.05 5.84
N GLU A 32 -15.84 9.56 4.61
CA GLU A 32 -16.75 9.03 3.58
C GLU A 32 -16.43 7.57 3.22
N ALA A 33 -15.15 7.21 3.17
CA ALA A 33 -14.69 5.84 2.94
C ALA A 33 -14.86 4.92 4.18
N SER A 34 -15.28 5.47 5.33
CA SER A 34 -15.46 4.74 6.59
C SER A 34 -14.21 4.01 7.07
N VAL A 35 -13.01 4.56 6.80
CA VAL A 35 -11.73 3.94 7.15
C VAL A 35 -11.55 3.88 8.66
N TRP A 36 -11.77 5.00 9.36
CA TRP A 36 -11.59 5.06 10.82
C TRP A 36 -12.73 4.43 11.60
N GLY A 37 -13.93 4.39 11.03
CA GLY A 37 -15.08 3.67 11.60
C GLY A 37 -14.92 2.13 11.58
N ALA A 38 -13.78 1.61 11.11
CA ALA A 38 -13.48 0.19 11.08
C ALA A 38 -12.63 -0.30 12.27
N GLY A 39 -12.16 0.59 13.16
CA GLY A 39 -11.26 0.23 14.24
C GLY A 39 -9.84 -0.03 13.75
N GLU A 40 -9.18 -1.09 14.23
CA GLU A 40 -7.91 -1.54 13.66
C GLU A 40 -8.13 -2.20 12.29
N TYR A 41 -7.26 -1.93 11.32
CA TYR A 41 -7.36 -2.49 9.97
C TYR A 41 -5.99 -2.80 9.35
N VAL A 42 -6.00 -3.66 8.34
CA VAL A 42 -4.87 -3.90 7.44
C VAL A 42 -4.97 -2.95 6.25
N GLY A 43 -3.89 -2.23 5.95
CA GLY A 43 -3.79 -1.38 4.76
C GLY A 43 -3.11 -2.14 3.63
N VAL A 44 -3.77 -2.27 2.49
CA VAL A 44 -3.27 -2.98 1.31
C VAL A 44 -3.07 -2.00 0.17
N HIS A 45 -1.88 -1.99 -0.42
CA HIS A 45 -1.59 -1.24 -1.63
C HIS A 45 -1.28 -2.16 -2.80
N VAL A 46 -2.14 -2.13 -3.82
CA VAL A 46 -1.95 -2.88 -5.07
C VAL A 46 -1.57 -1.89 -6.18
N ARG A 47 -0.28 -1.86 -6.54
CA ARG A 47 0.17 -1.12 -7.73
C ARG A 47 -0.14 -1.96 -8.98
N ARG A 48 -0.86 -1.39 -9.95
CA ARG A 48 -1.12 -1.95 -11.28
C ARG A 48 -1.07 -0.85 -12.33
N GLY A 49 -0.97 -1.22 -13.60
CA GLY A 49 -1.03 -0.27 -14.72
C GLY A 49 0.19 -0.35 -15.63
N ASP A 50 0.72 0.81 -16.03
CA ASP A 50 1.90 0.97 -16.90
C ASP A 50 3.12 0.14 -16.50
N LYS A 51 3.25 -0.15 -15.19
CA LYS A 51 4.32 -0.95 -14.62
C LYS A 51 4.25 -2.46 -14.90
N SER A 52 3.10 -2.98 -15.33
CA SER A 52 2.95 -4.38 -15.78
C SER A 52 3.79 -4.71 -17.02
N LYS A 53 4.26 -3.68 -17.74
CA LYS A 53 5.22 -3.80 -18.84
C LYS A 53 6.66 -3.95 -18.36
N GLU A 54 6.93 -3.65 -17.09
CA GLU A 54 8.25 -3.71 -16.49
C GLU A 54 8.36 -4.93 -15.56
N VAL A 55 7.49 -5.08 -14.55
CA VAL A 55 7.53 -6.16 -13.55
C VAL A 55 6.31 -7.08 -13.69
N ALA A 56 6.50 -8.40 -13.53
CA ALA A 56 5.39 -9.33 -13.40
C ALA A 56 4.56 -8.98 -12.16
N ASP A 57 3.29 -8.66 -12.37
CA ASP A 57 2.43 -8.25 -11.27
C ASP A 57 2.33 -9.34 -10.19
N VAL A 58 2.42 -8.94 -8.91
CA VAL A 58 2.12 -9.83 -7.79
C VAL A 58 0.63 -10.21 -7.88
N PRO A 59 0.26 -11.51 -7.97
CA PRO A 59 -1.14 -11.89 -8.13
C PRO A 59 -1.97 -11.57 -6.87
N LEU A 60 -3.24 -11.19 -7.05
CA LEU A 60 -4.12 -10.73 -5.94
C LEU A 60 -4.27 -11.76 -4.81
N TRP A 61 -4.20 -13.05 -5.12
CA TRP A 61 -4.27 -14.11 -4.11
C TRP A 61 -3.13 -14.03 -3.10
N ARG A 62 -1.94 -13.54 -3.49
CA ARG A 62 -0.80 -13.35 -2.56
C ARG A 62 -1.07 -12.23 -1.56
N TYR A 63 -1.71 -11.14 -2.01
CA TYR A 63 -2.16 -10.08 -1.12
C TYR A 63 -3.21 -10.62 -0.12
N ALA A 64 -4.19 -11.39 -0.60
CA ALA A 64 -5.21 -11.98 0.26
C ALA A 64 -4.61 -12.96 1.29
N ALA A 65 -3.65 -13.80 0.89
CA ALA A 65 -2.92 -14.70 1.79
C ALA A 65 -2.13 -13.90 2.84
N ALA A 66 -1.38 -12.87 2.43
CA ALA A 66 -0.65 -12.01 3.35
C ALA A 66 -1.57 -11.32 4.37
N VAL A 67 -2.73 -10.81 3.95
CA VAL A 67 -3.74 -10.22 4.85
C VAL A 67 -4.19 -11.23 5.90
N ARG A 68 -4.52 -12.46 5.49
CA ARG A 68 -4.93 -13.53 6.44
C ARG A 68 -3.81 -13.90 7.40
N ALA A 69 -2.57 -13.95 6.92
CA ALA A 69 -1.43 -14.28 7.74
C ALA A 69 -1.15 -13.22 8.82
N VAL A 70 -1.41 -11.93 8.55
CA VAL A 70 -1.05 -10.83 9.46
C VAL A 70 -2.21 -10.31 10.32
N SER A 71 -3.42 -10.83 10.15
CA SER A 71 -4.61 -10.33 10.84
C SER A 71 -5.68 -11.38 11.14
N GLY A 72 -6.37 -11.22 12.27
CA GLY A 72 -7.56 -12.01 12.59
C GLY A 72 -8.71 -11.75 11.60
N GLU A 73 -9.69 -12.65 11.57
CA GLU A 73 -10.79 -12.63 10.59
C GLU A 73 -11.68 -11.38 10.69
N GLU A 74 -11.84 -10.84 11.89
CA GLU A 74 -12.66 -9.65 12.16
C GLU A 74 -12.01 -8.33 11.73
N MET A 75 -10.69 -8.33 11.44
CA MET A 75 -9.98 -7.11 11.10
C MET A 75 -10.35 -6.63 9.70
N ALA A 76 -10.79 -5.36 9.63
CA ALA A 76 -11.12 -4.74 8.36
C ALA A 76 -9.88 -4.56 7.46
N VAL A 77 -10.12 -4.39 6.17
CA VAL A 77 -9.08 -4.25 5.17
C VAL A 77 -9.34 -2.98 4.35
N PHE A 78 -8.42 -2.03 4.41
CA PHE A 78 -8.41 -0.88 3.52
C PHE A 78 -7.61 -1.22 2.26
N VAL A 79 -8.16 -0.97 1.08
CA VAL A 79 -7.51 -1.23 -0.20
C VAL A 79 -7.30 0.07 -0.97
N ALA A 80 -6.04 0.40 -1.23
CA ALA A 80 -5.61 1.40 -2.20
C ALA A 80 -5.09 0.66 -3.45
N ALA A 81 -5.65 0.98 -4.61
CA ALA A 81 -5.23 0.39 -5.87
C ALA A 81 -5.38 1.37 -7.02
N ASP A 82 -4.52 1.21 -8.03
CA ASP A 82 -4.55 2.04 -9.23
C ASP A 82 -5.78 1.76 -10.10
N ASP A 83 -6.30 0.53 -10.04
CA ASP A 83 -7.42 0.07 -10.84
C ASP A 83 -8.53 -0.54 -9.97
N GLY A 84 -9.77 -0.42 -10.42
CA GLY A 84 -10.93 -0.92 -9.71
C GLY A 84 -11.10 -2.44 -9.75
N ALA A 85 -10.48 -3.14 -10.71
CA ALA A 85 -10.54 -4.59 -10.77
C ALA A 85 -9.75 -5.23 -9.63
N SER A 86 -8.63 -4.64 -9.23
CA SER A 86 -7.86 -5.04 -8.05
C SER A 86 -8.67 -4.90 -6.76
N VAL A 87 -9.42 -3.80 -6.60
CA VAL A 87 -10.31 -3.59 -5.44
C VAL A 87 -11.39 -4.67 -5.38
N ARG A 88 -12.10 -4.90 -6.50
CA ARG A 88 -13.15 -5.94 -6.58
C ARG A 88 -12.59 -7.34 -6.34
N GLY A 89 -11.45 -7.67 -6.96
CA GLY A 89 -10.81 -8.96 -6.84
C GLY A 89 -10.38 -9.26 -5.40
N LEU A 90 -9.79 -8.28 -4.70
CA LEU A 90 -9.46 -8.43 -3.29
C LEU A 90 -10.69 -8.58 -2.41
N ARG A 91 -11.76 -7.84 -2.67
CA ARG A 91 -13.02 -8.01 -1.92
C ARG A 91 -13.58 -9.42 -2.09
N GLN A 92 -13.56 -9.97 -3.31
CA GLN A 92 -14.00 -11.33 -3.55
C GLN A 92 -13.10 -12.37 -2.85
N LEU A 93 -11.78 -12.19 -2.94
CA LEU A 93 -10.82 -13.09 -2.29
C LEU A 93 -10.88 -13.03 -0.77
N LEU A 94 -11.32 -11.91 -0.19
CA LEU A 94 -11.47 -11.69 1.26
C LEU A 94 -12.95 -11.68 1.67
N ALA A 95 -13.80 -12.41 0.95
CA ALA A 95 -15.22 -12.54 1.28
C ALA A 95 -15.39 -12.96 2.76
N GLY A 96 -16.35 -12.31 3.44
CA GLY A 96 -16.56 -12.45 4.88
C GLY A 96 -15.86 -11.37 5.72
N ARG A 97 -14.93 -10.60 5.14
CA ARG A 97 -14.28 -9.47 5.83
C ARG A 97 -14.85 -8.12 5.37
N LYS A 98 -14.78 -7.11 6.26
CA LYS A 98 -15.09 -5.72 5.90
C LYS A 98 -13.95 -5.14 5.05
N VAL A 99 -14.16 -5.04 3.74
CA VAL A 99 -13.21 -4.44 2.78
C VAL A 99 -13.67 -3.04 2.38
N VAL A 100 -12.90 -2.03 2.76
CA VAL A 100 -13.14 -0.61 2.48
C VAL A 100 -12.11 -0.05 1.49
N ALA A 101 -12.51 0.93 0.69
CA ALA A 101 -11.66 1.65 -0.25
C ALA A 101 -12.24 3.07 -0.43
N ILE A 102 -11.45 4.01 -0.97
CA ILE A 102 -11.97 5.35 -1.29
C ILE A 102 -13.14 5.24 -2.27
N ARG A 103 -14.16 6.07 -2.08
CA ARG A 103 -15.35 6.11 -2.93
C ARG A 103 -14.97 6.25 -4.40
N GLY A 104 -15.52 5.39 -5.25
CA GLY A 104 -15.24 5.40 -6.69
C GLY A 104 -13.96 4.65 -7.09
N ALA A 105 -13.16 4.14 -6.15
CA ALA A 105 -11.97 3.34 -6.46
C ALA A 105 -12.28 2.14 -7.37
N GLU A 106 -13.44 1.51 -7.21
CA GLU A 106 -13.88 0.40 -8.06
C GLU A 106 -14.19 0.83 -9.50
N GLY A 107 -14.49 2.11 -9.75
CA GLY A 107 -14.70 2.64 -11.09
C GLY A 107 -13.41 3.01 -11.83
N ARG A 108 -12.24 2.93 -11.18
CA ARG A 108 -10.96 3.40 -11.77
C ARG A 108 -10.44 2.45 -12.85
N GLY A 109 -9.98 3.03 -13.96
CA GLY A 109 -9.42 2.31 -15.11
C GLY A 109 -7.91 2.05 -15.07
N GLY A 110 -7.23 2.29 -13.94
CA GLY A 110 -5.77 2.24 -13.84
C GLY A 110 -5.10 3.61 -13.82
N HIS A 111 -3.84 3.69 -13.39
CA HIS A 111 -3.05 4.92 -13.43
C HIS A 111 -2.62 5.23 -14.87
N ASP A 112 -3.17 6.30 -15.44
CA ASP A 112 -2.73 6.89 -16.72
C ASP A 112 -1.97 8.20 -16.45
N GLN A 113 -0.64 8.10 -16.51
CA GLN A 113 0.27 9.22 -16.29
C GLN A 113 0.09 10.33 -17.34
N LEU A 114 -0.30 9.98 -18.58
CA LEU A 114 -0.52 10.93 -19.67
C LEU A 114 -1.87 11.66 -19.54
N ALA A 115 -2.90 11.01 -19.01
CA ALA A 115 -4.18 11.67 -18.70
C ALA A 115 -4.06 12.59 -17.49
N THR A 116 -3.27 12.21 -16.49
CA THR A 116 -3.04 13.01 -15.27
C THR A 116 -2.28 14.29 -15.57
N ASN A 117 -1.25 14.22 -16.42
CA ASN A 117 -0.48 15.41 -16.83
C ASN A 117 -1.28 16.38 -17.72
N ARG A 118 -2.41 15.94 -18.30
CA ARG A 118 -3.29 16.74 -19.17
C ARG A 118 -4.55 17.27 -18.48
N GLY A 119 -4.83 16.87 -17.24
CA GLY A 119 -6.03 17.26 -16.50
C GLY A 119 -6.05 18.74 -16.10
N TYR A 120 -7.25 19.33 -16.01
CA TYR A 120 -7.44 20.68 -15.47
C TYR A 120 -7.06 20.72 -13.98
N MET A 121 -6.47 21.83 -13.52
CA MET A 121 -5.94 22.01 -12.15
C MET A 121 -6.87 21.54 -11.02
N LYS A 122 -8.20 21.69 -11.17
CA LYS A 122 -9.20 21.26 -10.18
C LYS A 122 -9.42 19.75 -10.12
N GLU A 123 -9.41 19.07 -11.26
CA GLU A 123 -9.49 17.60 -11.32
C GLU A 123 -8.22 16.96 -10.76
N ASN A 124 -7.07 17.61 -10.97
CA ASN A 124 -5.81 17.20 -10.37
C ASN A 124 -5.80 17.39 -8.86
N TYR A 125 -6.40 18.46 -8.33
CA TYR A 125 -6.52 18.66 -6.88
C TYR A 125 -7.30 17.53 -6.21
N GLY A 126 -8.47 17.14 -6.73
CA GLY A 126 -9.27 16.04 -6.19
C GLY A 126 -8.50 14.72 -6.17
N ARG A 127 -7.83 14.37 -7.28
CA ARG A 127 -6.99 13.16 -7.37
C ARG A 127 -5.80 13.19 -6.42
N VAL A 128 -5.18 14.35 -6.22
CA VAL A 128 -4.10 14.52 -5.24
C VAL A 128 -4.63 14.31 -3.82
N VAL A 129 -5.80 14.88 -3.48
CA VAL A 129 -6.42 14.65 -2.17
C VAL A 129 -6.74 13.17 -1.96
N GLU A 130 -7.29 12.48 -2.96
CA GLU A 130 -7.53 11.03 -2.87
C GLU A 130 -6.24 10.24 -2.66
N LEU A 131 -5.18 10.53 -3.42
CA LEU A 131 -3.88 9.90 -3.26
C LEU A 131 -3.30 10.13 -1.85
N LEU A 132 -3.38 11.36 -1.34
CA LEU A 132 -2.92 11.68 0.00
C LEU A 132 -3.76 10.97 1.07
N ALA A 133 -5.07 10.82 0.85
CA ALA A 133 -5.95 10.04 1.72
C ALA A 133 -5.56 8.55 1.71
N GLU A 134 -5.25 7.96 0.56
CA GLU A 134 -4.75 6.58 0.50
C GLU A 134 -3.45 6.43 1.30
N VAL A 135 -2.50 7.35 1.13
CA VAL A 135 -1.24 7.31 1.90
C VAL A 135 -1.50 7.45 3.40
N GLU A 136 -2.39 8.35 3.83
CA GLU A 136 -2.73 8.51 5.24
C GLU A 136 -3.44 7.29 5.83
N ALA A 137 -4.35 6.65 5.08
CA ALA A 137 -4.98 5.41 5.49
C ALA A 137 -3.96 4.26 5.60
N LEU A 138 -3.08 4.10 4.62
CA LEU A 138 -2.03 3.08 4.65
C LEU A 138 -1.02 3.33 5.77
N ARG A 139 -0.67 4.60 6.03
CA ARG A 139 0.18 5.02 7.14
C ARG A 139 -0.46 4.71 8.50
N GLY A 140 -1.78 4.92 8.62
CA GLY A 140 -2.53 4.68 9.86
C GLY A 140 -2.92 3.22 10.12
N ALA A 141 -2.71 2.30 9.18
CA ALA A 141 -3.07 0.90 9.34
C ALA A 141 -2.28 0.20 10.47
N LYS A 142 -2.85 -0.84 11.07
CA LYS A 142 -2.11 -1.69 12.03
C LYS A 142 -0.96 -2.42 11.35
N VAL A 143 -1.25 -3.03 10.20
CA VAL A 143 -0.27 -3.68 9.32
C VAL A 143 -0.46 -3.14 7.91
N PHE A 144 0.65 -2.82 7.25
CA PHE A 144 0.70 -2.48 5.84
C PHE A 144 1.12 -3.70 5.02
N VAL A 145 0.44 -3.97 3.91
CA VAL A 145 0.79 -5.00 2.92
C VAL A 145 0.89 -4.33 1.55
N GLY A 146 2.03 -4.46 0.89
CA GLY A 146 2.25 -3.84 -0.41
C GLY A 146 3.47 -4.43 -1.12
N THR A 147 4.09 -3.60 -1.94
CA THR A 147 5.29 -3.96 -2.72
C THR A 147 6.32 -2.85 -2.60
N PHE A 148 7.57 -3.17 -2.33
CA PHE A 148 8.66 -2.19 -2.25
C PHE A 148 9.28 -1.87 -3.60
N SER A 149 8.93 -2.60 -4.66
CA SER A 149 9.12 -2.06 -6.00
C SER A 149 8.26 -0.80 -6.25
N SER A 150 7.18 -0.56 -5.50
CA SER A 150 6.36 0.65 -5.61
C SER A 150 6.93 1.80 -4.79
N ASN A 151 7.07 2.98 -5.41
CA ASN A 151 7.44 4.22 -4.69
C ASN A 151 6.43 4.56 -3.59
N LEU A 152 5.14 4.31 -3.81
CA LEU A 152 4.11 4.55 -2.78
C LEU A 152 4.26 3.56 -1.63
N GLY A 153 4.53 2.28 -1.92
CA GLY A 153 4.77 1.28 -0.87
C GLY A 153 5.99 1.60 -0.02
N ARG A 154 7.07 2.08 -0.66
CA ARG A 154 8.28 2.57 0.02
C ARG A 154 8.03 3.82 0.86
N LEU A 155 7.30 4.79 0.31
CA LEU A 155 6.92 6.01 1.03
C LEU A 155 6.12 5.66 2.28
N VAL A 156 5.09 4.84 2.17
CA VAL A 156 4.28 4.38 3.29
C VAL A 156 5.15 3.68 4.34
N HIS A 157 6.03 2.77 3.94
CA HIS A 157 6.94 2.10 4.86
C HIS A 157 7.82 3.09 5.64
N VAL A 158 8.42 4.08 4.97
CA VAL A 158 9.24 5.11 5.63
C VAL A 158 8.40 5.96 6.58
N LEU A 159 7.18 6.35 6.18
CA LEU A 159 6.23 7.10 7.02
C LEU A 159 5.76 6.31 8.25
N ARG A 160 5.84 4.97 8.18
CA ARG A 160 5.61 4.01 9.29
C ARG A 160 6.89 3.66 10.04
N GLU A 161 7.86 4.58 10.05
CA GLU A 161 9.16 4.46 10.72
C GLU A 161 10.07 3.36 10.19
N GLY A 162 9.77 2.81 9.00
CA GLY A 162 10.55 1.75 8.40
C GLY A 162 10.55 0.45 9.20
N ASP A 163 9.49 0.19 9.98
CA ASP A 163 9.37 -1.02 10.80
C ASP A 163 8.83 -2.19 9.97
N GLU A 164 9.68 -3.18 9.70
CA GLU A 164 9.31 -4.39 8.96
C GLU A 164 8.32 -5.28 9.73
N ARG A 165 8.16 -5.10 11.06
CA ARG A 165 7.16 -5.83 11.85
C ARG A 165 5.73 -5.40 11.53
N ASN A 166 5.55 -4.19 10.97
CA ASN A 166 4.25 -3.63 10.66
C ASN A 166 4.06 -3.30 9.17
N SER A 167 5.03 -3.65 8.32
CA SER A 167 5.05 -3.37 6.89
C SER A 167 5.59 -4.58 6.13
N VAL A 168 4.72 -5.23 5.35
CA VAL A 168 5.01 -6.43 4.57
C VAL A 168 5.08 -6.08 3.09
N SER A 169 6.24 -6.29 2.48
CA SER A 169 6.44 -6.22 1.03
C SER A 169 6.32 -7.61 0.40
N LEU A 170 5.65 -7.74 -0.74
CA LEU A 170 5.45 -9.03 -1.42
C LEU A 170 6.47 -9.33 -2.52
N ASP A 171 7.43 -8.43 -2.78
CA ASP A 171 8.35 -8.54 -3.91
C ASP A 171 9.81 -8.22 -3.58
N ASP A 172 10.09 -7.13 -2.86
CA ASP A 172 11.46 -6.63 -2.65
C ASP A 172 11.75 -6.26 -1.18
N ARG A 173 13.05 -6.21 -0.82
CA ARG A 173 13.55 -5.70 0.48
C ARG A 173 13.47 -4.18 0.53
N TRP A 174 13.33 -3.63 1.73
CA TRP A 174 13.52 -2.20 1.90
C TRP A 174 15.00 -1.83 1.80
N ALA A 175 15.32 -0.87 0.95
CA ALA A 175 16.63 -0.24 0.91
C ALA A 175 16.51 1.26 0.59
N PRO A 176 17.07 2.17 1.43
CA PRO A 176 17.04 3.60 1.17
C PRO A 176 17.96 3.96 -0.02
N GLY A 177 17.54 4.90 -0.86
CA GLY A 177 18.34 5.37 -2.01
C GLY A 177 18.47 4.39 -3.17
N VAL A 178 17.84 3.22 -3.05
CA VAL A 178 17.80 2.20 -4.09
C VAL A 178 16.62 2.50 -5.01
N ALA A 179 16.82 3.36 -6.01
CA ALA A 179 15.88 3.47 -7.14
C ALA A 179 16.08 2.29 -8.10
N TRP A 180 15.95 1.04 -7.63
CA TRP A 180 16.29 -0.12 -8.47
C TRP A 180 15.09 -0.74 -9.16
N ARG A 181 15.33 -0.97 -10.46
CA ARG A 181 14.80 -2.06 -11.27
C ARG A 181 15.47 -3.35 -10.79
N THR A 182 14.76 -4.25 -10.14
CA THR A 182 15.26 -5.62 -9.92
C THR A 182 14.10 -6.60 -10.08
N PHE A 183 14.27 -7.50 -11.04
CA PHE A 183 13.25 -8.38 -11.59
C PHE A 183 13.55 -9.84 -11.19
N GLY A 184 12.55 -10.58 -10.70
CA GLY A 184 12.50 -12.04 -10.88
C GLY A 184 12.99 -12.98 -9.77
N GLU A 185 13.18 -12.56 -8.52
CA GLU A 185 13.68 -13.47 -7.46
C GLU A 185 12.58 -14.09 -6.56
N ARG A 186 12.83 -15.34 -6.12
CA ARG A 186 11.89 -16.17 -5.34
C ARG A 186 12.05 -15.91 -3.83
N TYR A 187 11.10 -15.13 -3.30
CA TYR A 187 10.97 -14.52 -1.96
C TYR A 187 11.39 -15.35 -0.71
N CYS A 188 11.30 -16.70 -0.74
CA CYS A 188 11.65 -17.56 0.41
C CYS A 188 12.83 -18.52 0.16
N GLU A 189 13.40 -18.50 -1.06
CA GLU A 189 14.38 -19.50 -1.53
C GLU A 189 15.84 -19.07 -1.33
N MET A 190 16.12 -17.76 -1.25
CA MET A 190 17.42 -17.24 -0.83
C MET A 190 17.22 -16.29 0.35
N GLU A 191 18.14 -16.34 1.32
CA GLU A 191 18.21 -15.59 2.58
C GLU A 191 16.89 -14.88 2.98
N PRO A 192 16.11 -15.42 3.93
CA PRO A 192 14.74 -14.95 4.15
C PRO A 192 14.70 -13.45 4.49
N VAL A 193 13.99 -12.71 3.63
CA VAL A 193 13.80 -11.25 3.72
C VAL A 193 12.92 -10.85 4.90
N ASN A 194 11.93 -11.69 5.20
CA ASN A 194 11.04 -11.55 6.34
C ASN A 194 10.95 -12.91 7.02
N GLU A 195 11.74 -13.12 8.06
CA GLU A 195 11.89 -14.41 8.72
C GLU A 195 10.55 -14.89 9.30
N VAL A 196 9.70 -13.98 9.78
CA VAL A 196 8.38 -14.29 10.35
C VAL A 196 7.40 -14.80 9.27
N TYR A 197 7.30 -14.11 8.14
CA TYR A 197 6.46 -14.53 7.02
C TYR A 197 7.00 -15.81 6.37
N CYS A 198 8.30 -15.90 6.12
CA CYS A 198 8.93 -17.07 5.52
C CYS A 198 8.79 -18.31 6.42
N THR A 199 8.83 -18.14 7.74
CA THR A 199 8.56 -19.23 8.70
C THR A 199 7.12 -19.72 8.57
N ARG A 200 6.14 -18.82 8.54
CA ARG A 200 4.71 -19.20 8.39
C ARG A 200 4.41 -19.91 7.07
N VAL A 201 5.04 -19.48 5.98
CA VAL A 201 4.93 -20.14 4.67
C VAL A 201 5.56 -21.54 4.69
N ARG A 202 6.75 -21.70 5.29
CA ARG A 202 7.43 -23.01 5.42
C ARG A 202 6.67 -23.98 6.32
N GLU A 203 5.96 -23.47 7.32
CA GLU A 203 5.12 -24.26 8.23
C GLU A 203 3.75 -24.62 7.64
N GLY A 204 3.40 -24.17 6.43
CA GLY A 204 2.09 -24.40 5.82
C GLY A 204 0.95 -23.67 6.54
N ARG A 205 1.27 -22.56 7.23
CA ARG A 205 0.35 -21.76 8.06
C ARG A 205 0.06 -20.38 7.46
N ALA A 206 0.39 -20.18 6.19
CA ALA A 206 0.23 -18.93 5.44
C ALA A 206 -0.70 -19.10 4.23
#